data_AF-A0A968T039-F1
#
_entry.id   AF-A0A968T039-F1
#
_cell.length_a   1.000
_cell.length_b   1.000
_cell.length_c   1.000
_cell.angle_alpha   90.00
_cell.angle_beta   90.00
_cell.angle_gamma   90.00
#
_symmetry.space_group_name_H-M   'P 1'
#
loop_
_entity.id
_entity.type
_entity.pdbx_description
1 polymer ?
#
loop_
_entity_poly.entity_id
_entity_poly.type
_entity_poly.pdbx_seq_one_letter_code
_entity_poly.pdbx_strand_id
1 'polypeptide(L)'
;MLDQTMRCVPQAIFVLLSVVLVLTMSGHTYSADEETMIAVTQALLTRGSVAIEAAPDAPLAALRPGRDGGRYSPYGVLPSLLALPFYAPALLLAPLGQPLVDYGARLSIALINAFVTAATAALLARWALRLG
;
A
#
# COMPACT_ATOMS: atom_id res chain seq x y z
N MET A 1 -9.20 36.49 7.94
CA MET A 1 -8.07 35.98 7.15
C MET A 1 -7.40 34.77 7.81
N LEU A 2 -7.03 34.84 9.11
CA LEU A 2 -6.42 33.70 9.85
C LEU A 2 -7.26 32.40 9.84
N ASP A 3 -8.58 32.49 10.00
CA ASP A 3 -9.48 31.30 10.01
C ASP A 3 -9.50 30.55 8.66
N GLN A 4 -9.38 31.27 7.53
CA GLN A 4 -9.27 30.63 6.21
C GLN A 4 -7.92 29.93 6.03
N THR A 5 -6.83 30.55 6.49
CA THR A 5 -5.50 29.95 6.41
C THR A 5 -5.42 28.65 7.20
N MET A 6 -5.99 28.62 8.42
CA MET A 6 -5.99 27.42 9.27
C MET A 6 -6.81 26.26 8.69
N ARG A 7 -7.84 26.55 7.88
CA ARG A 7 -8.63 25.51 7.19
C ARG A 7 -7.85 24.83 6.05
N CYS A 8 -6.95 25.55 5.40
CA CYS A 8 -6.16 25.03 4.28
C CYS A 8 -4.91 24.26 4.71
N VAL A 9 -4.40 24.48 5.94
CA VAL A 9 -3.16 23.85 6.43
C VAL A 9 -3.18 22.32 6.34
N PRO A 10 -4.21 21.59 6.83
CA PRO A 10 -4.24 20.14 6.71
C PRO A 10 -4.21 19.65 5.26
N GLN A 11 -4.88 20.36 4.35
CA GLN A 11 -4.92 20.03 2.93
C GLN A 11 -3.55 20.26 2.27
N ALA A 12 -2.89 21.37 2.62
CA ALA A 12 -1.54 21.66 2.16
C ALA A 12 -0.53 20.60 2.64
N ILE A 13 -0.64 20.16 3.90
CA ILE A 13 0.18 19.07 4.46
C ILE A 13 -0.06 17.77 3.69
N PHE A 14 -1.33 17.41 3.45
CA PHE A 14 -1.68 16.22 2.68
C PHE A 14 -1.04 16.24 1.29
N VAL A 15 -1.23 17.33 0.54
CA VAL A 15 -0.71 17.46 -0.84
C VAL A 15 0.81 17.44 -0.84
N LEU A 16 1.45 18.24 0.02
CA LEU A 16 2.91 18.32 0.11
C LEU A 16 3.52 16.96 0.43
N LEU A 17 3.03 16.28 1.46
CA LEU A 17 3.55 14.97 1.86
C LEU A 17 3.26 13.91 0.81
N SER A 18 2.08 13.92 0.17
CA SER A 18 1.78 13.00 -0.92
C SER A 18 2.79 13.17 -2.06
N VAL A 19 3.05 14.40 -2.50
CA VAL A 19 4.02 14.69 -3.55
C VAL A 19 5.43 14.23 -3.15
N VAL A 20 5.88 14.59 -1.95
CA VAL A 20 7.22 14.23 -1.48
C VAL A 20 7.37 12.71 -1.39
N LEU A 21 6.44 12.01 -0.74
CA LEU A 21 6.50 10.56 -0.54
C LEU A 21 6.40 9.78 -1.86
N VAL A 22 5.59 10.26 -2.82
CA VAL A 22 5.48 9.65 -4.15
C VAL A 22 6.75 9.91 -4.97
N LEU A 23 7.33 11.11 -4.93
CA LEU A 23 8.53 11.40 -5.72
C LEU A 23 9.80 10.74 -5.17
N THR A 24 9.84 10.37 -3.88
CA THR A 24 11.01 9.74 -3.25
C THR A 24 10.91 8.23 -3.10
N MET A 25 9.81 7.59 -3.52
CA MET A 25 9.70 6.13 -3.46
C MET A 25 10.71 5.47 -4.40
N SER A 26 11.50 4.52 -3.88
CA SER A 26 12.63 3.94 -4.62
C SER A 26 12.27 2.73 -5.50
N GLY A 27 10.98 2.39 -5.64
CA GLY A 27 10.50 1.29 -6.49
C GLY A 27 10.85 -0.12 -6.00
N HIS A 28 11.41 -0.25 -4.80
CA HIS A 28 11.76 -1.52 -4.15
C HIS A 28 10.90 -1.74 -2.92
N THR A 29 10.73 -3.01 -2.51
CA THR A 29 10.18 -3.37 -1.21
C THR A 29 11.33 -3.42 -0.22
N TYR A 30 11.13 -2.85 0.96
CA TYR A 30 12.16 -2.79 2.00
C TYR A 30 11.81 -3.61 3.24
N SER A 31 10.60 -4.16 3.29
CA SER A 31 10.10 -4.87 4.46
C SER A 31 9.21 -6.05 4.09
N ALA A 32 9.21 -7.05 4.98
CA ALA A 32 8.48 -8.29 4.78
C ALA A 32 6.94 -8.10 4.74
N ASP A 33 6.43 -7.04 5.36
CA ASP A 33 5.01 -6.66 5.29
C ASP A 33 4.62 -6.14 3.91
N GLU A 34 5.46 -5.35 3.24
CA GLU A 34 5.21 -4.89 1.87
C GLU A 34 5.16 -6.05 0.89
N GLU A 35 6.12 -6.98 0.99
CA GLU A 35 6.15 -8.19 0.15
C GLU A 35 4.93 -9.08 0.38
N THR A 36 4.55 -9.24 1.65
CA THR A 36 3.34 -9.99 2.02
C THR A 36 2.09 -9.27 1.49
N MET A 37 2.03 -7.95 1.55
CA MET A 37 0.92 -7.18 1.01
C MET A 37 0.82 -7.31 -0.52
N ILE A 38 1.93 -7.34 -1.27
CA ILE A 38 1.92 -7.64 -2.72
C ILE A 38 1.31 -9.02 -2.94
N ALA A 39 1.79 -10.03 -2.20
CA ALA A 39 1.35 -11.42 -2.36
C ALA A 39 -0.15 -11.59 -2.06
N VAL A 40 -0.66 -10.98 -0.99
CA VAL A 40 -2.10 -10.99 -0.68
C VAL A 40 -2.90 -10.27 -1.77
N THR A 41 -2.44 -9.11 -2.25
CA THR A 41 -3.13 -8.34 -3.28
C THR A 41 -3.25 -9.13 -4.59
N GLN A 42 -2.16 -9.81 -4.97
CA GLN A 42 -2.15 -10.70 -6.14
C GLN A 42 -3.07 -11.90 -5.96
N ALA A 43 -3.04 -12.56 -4.80
CA ALA A 43 -3.92 -13.69 -4.49
C ALA A 43 -5.40 -13.30 -4.53
N LEU A 44 -5.74 -12.11 -4.00
CA LEU A 44 -7.09 -11.56 -4.04
C LEU A 44 -7.55 -11.30 -5.48
N LEU A 45 -6.70 -10.69 -6.31
CA LEU A 45 -7.07 -10.31 -7.67
C LEU A 45 -7.17 -11.51 -8.61
N THR A 46 -6.31 -12.52 -8.43
CA THR A 46 -6.23 -13.69 -9.33
C THR A 46 -7.11 -14.85 -8.88
N ARG A 47 -7.25 -15.08 -7.57
CA ARG A 47 -7.96 -16.24 -7.01
C ARG A 47 -9.14 -15.87 -6.10
N GLY A 48 -9.34 -14.59 -5.79
CA GLY A 48 -10.36 -14.18 -4.81
C GLY A 48 -10.07 -14.70 -3.40
N SER A 49 -8.81 -14.97 -3.06
CA SER A 49 -8.40 -15.57 -1.78
C SER A 49 -7.27 -14.79 -1.13
N VAL A 50 -7.24 -14.80 0.20
CA VAL A 50 -6.14 -14.26 1.01
C VAL A 50 -5.05 -15.30 1.31
N ALA A 51 -5.29 -16.56 0.93
CA ALA A 51 -4.30 -17.63 1.07
C ALA A 51 -3.19 -17.44 0.03
N ILE A 52 -1.95 -17.44 0.52
CA ILE A 52 -0.77 -17.25 -0.29
C ILE A 52 -0.17 -18.62 -0.64
N GLU A 53 -0.20 -18.93 -1.92
CA GLU A 53 0.56 -20.03 -2.51
C GLU A 53 1.91 -19.48 -2.94
N ALA A 54 2.93 -19.72 -2.12
CA ALA A 54 4.29 -19.29 -2.42
C ALA A 54 5.20 -20.51 -2.46
N ALA A 55 6.14 -20.49 -3.40
CA ALA A 55 7.20 -21.49 -3.46
C ALA A 55 7.96 -21.53 -2.11
N PRO A 56 8.51 -22.70 -1.71
CA PRO A 56 9.18 -22.85 -0.41
C PRO A 56 10.30 -21.84 -0.15
N ASP A 57 10.92 -21.35 -1.22
CA ASP A 57 12.05 -20.41 -1.31
C ASP A 57 11.62 -18.96 -1.60
N ALA A 58 10.32 -18.67 -1.73
CA ALA A 58 9.84 -17.32 -1.94
C ALA A 58 10.21 -16.41 -0.75
N PRO A 59 10.56 -15.13 -0.98
CA PRO A 59 11.04 -14.21 0.06
C PRO A 59 9.99 -13.80 1.10
N LEU A 60 8.88 -14.51 1.21
CA LEU A 60 7.75 -14.22 2.10
C LEU A 60 7.98 -14.77 3.52
N ALA A 61 9.04 -14.29 4.17
CA ALA A 61 9.47 -14.73 5.50
C ALA A 61 8.42 -14.50 6.60
N ALA A 62 7.47 -13.59 6.39
CA ALA A 62 6.46 -13.22 7.40
C ALA A 62 5.24 -14.15 7.46
N LEU A 63 5.05 -15.07 6.50
CA LEU A 63 3.83 -15.89 6.45
C LEU A 63 3.64 -16.79 7.68
N ARG A 64 2.38 -17.06 8.02
CA ARG A 64 1.99 -17.95 9.11
C ARG A 64 1.10 -19.09 8.59
N PRO A 65 1.30 -20.32 9.06
CA PRO A 65 0.44 -21.43 8.69
C PRO A 65 -0.97 -21.23 9.25
N GLY A 66 -1.97 -21.48 8.42
CA GLY A 66 -3.38 -21.56 8.80
C GLY A 66 -3.77 -22.95 9.27
N ARG A 67 -4.96 -23.07 9.87
CA ARG A 67 -5.51 -24.36 10.33
C ARG A 67 -5.85 -25.33 9.20
N ASP A 68 -6.05 -24.79 8.01
CA ASP A 68 -6.40 -25.47 6.76
C ASP A 68 -5.17 -25.86 5.93
N GLY A 69 -3.95 -25.67 6.47
CA GLY A 69 -2.71 -25.94 5.75
C GLY A 69 -2.30 -24.82 4.77
N GLY A 70 -3.09 -23.75 4.65
CA GLY A 70 -2.73 -22.57 3.88
C GLY A 70 -1.66 -21.72 4.57
N ARG A 71 -1.11 -20.73 3.86
CA ARG A 71 -0.18 -19.74 4.41
C ARG A 71 -0.81 -18.35 4.30
N TYR A 72 -0.77 -17.59 5.39
CA TYR A 72 -1.46 -16.31 5.51
C TYR A 72 -0.52 -15.22 5.98
N SER A 73 -0.85 -13.99 5.56
CA SER A 73 -0.26 -12.80 6.15
C SER A 73 -0.60 -12.72 7.65
N PRO A 74 0.37 -12.41 8.53
CA PRO A 74 0.07 -12.05 9.91
C PRO A 74 -0.51 -10.64 10.03
N TYR A 75 -0.46 -9.85 8.95
CA TYR A 75 -0.94 -8.47 8.89
C TYR A 75 -2.40 -8.42 8.42
N GLY A 76 -3.09 -7.32 8.75
CA GLY A 76 -4.46 -7.10 8.31
C GLY A 76 -4.60 -7.03 6.78
N VAL A 77 -5.75 -7.47 6.27
CA VAL A 77 -6.04 -7.54 4.82
C VAL A 77 -6.39 -6.19 4.19
N LEU A 78 -6.78 -5.20 5.01
CA LEU A 78 -7.29 -3.92 4.53
C LEU A 78 -6.32 -3.18 3.60
N PRO A 79 -5.01 -3.06 3.90
CA PRO A 79 -4.05 -2.44 2.99
C PRO A 79 -4.00 -3.13 1.62
N SER A 80 -4.03 -4.47 1.57
CA SER A 80 -4.07 -5.24 0.31
C SER A 80 -5.36 -5.02 -0.48
N LEU A 81 -6.51 -4.90 0.19
CA LEU A 81 -7.78 -4.60 -0.47
C LEU A 81 -7.78 -3.20 -1.08
N LEU A 82 -7.27 -2.21 -0.35
CA LEU A 82 -7.15 -0.85 -0.85
C LEU A 82 -6.18 -0.78 -2.06
N ALA A 83 -5.21 -1.70 -2.16
CA ALA A 83 -4.24 -1.78 -3.25
C ALA A 83 -4.83 -2.28 -4.57
N LEU A 84 -5.96 -3.00 -4.54
CA LEU A 84 -6.60 -3.54 -5.74
C LEU A 84 -6.86 -2.50 -6.86
N PRO A 85 -7.48 -1.33 -6.62
CA PRO A 85 -7.72 -0.35 -7.68
C PRO A 85 -6.44 0.20 -8.30
N PHE A 86 -5.34 0.28 -7.54
CA PHE A 86 -4.05 0.76 -8.05
C PHE A 86 -3.28 -0.35 -8.79
N TYR A 87 -3.50 -1.61 -8.40
CA TYR A 87 -2.84 -2.76 -8.98
C TYR A 87 -3.51 -3.27 -10.26
N ALA A 88 -4.84 -3.15 -10.38
CA ALA A 88 -5.59 -3.63 -11.54
C ALA A 88 -5.04 -3.12 -12.90
N PRO A 89 -4.65 -1.83 -13.06
CA PRO A 89 -4.00 -1.35 -14.28
C PRO A 89 -2.69 -2.07 -14.63
N ALA A 90 -1.93 -2.54 -13.63
CA ALA A 90 -0.68 -3.27 -13.87
C ALA A 90 -0.92 -4.60 -14.60
N LEU A 91 -2.10 -5.22 -14.42
CA LEU A 91 -2.45 -6.44 -15.16
C LEU A 91 -2.65 -6.20 -16.65
N LEU A 92 -3.05 -4.99 -17.07
CA LEU A 92 -3.15 -4.64 -18.49
C LEU A 92 -1.77 -4.64 -19.18
N LEU A 93 -0.72 -4.49 -18.38
CA LEU A 93 0.66 -4.50 -18.83
C LEU A 93 1.28 -5.92 -18.82
N ALA A 94 0.56 -6.93 -18.37
CA ALA A 94 1.05 -8.31 -18.33
C ALA A 94 1.59 -8.83 -19.68
N PRO A 95 1.00 -8.50 -20.86
CA PRO A 95 1.55 -8.90 -22.15
C PRO A 95 2.94 -8.31 -22.46
N LEU A 96 3.33 -7.23 -21.78
CA LEU A 96 4.60 -6.55 -21.96
C LEU A 96 5.72 -7.15 -21.09
N GLY A 97 5.38 -8.09 -20.21
CA GLY A 97 6.33 -8.86 -19.40
C GLY A 97 6.10 -8.76 -17.89
N GLN A 98 6.49 -9.82 -17.19
CA GLN A 98 6.34 -9.94 -15.72
C GLN A 98 6.98 -8.80 -14.92
N PRO A 99 8.17 -8.26 -15.28
CA PRO A 99 8.78 -7.17 -14.52
C PRO A 99 7.89 -5.92 -14.44
N LEU A 100 7.11 -5.62 -15.49
CA LEU A 100 6.22 -4.45 -15.51
C LEU A 100 5.06 -4.62 -14.52
N VAL A 101 4.54 -5.85 -14.41
CA VAL A 101 3.51 -6.20 -13.43
C VAL A 101 4.06 -6.08 -12.01
N ASP A 102 5.30 -6.52 -11.78
CA ASP A 102 5.94 -6.45 -10.48
C ASP A 102 6.22 -4.99 -10.06
N TYR A 103 6.69 -4.14 -10.98
CA TYR A 103 6.83 -2.70 -10.73
C TYR A 103 5.47 -2.04 -10.45
N GLY A 104 4.43 -2.41 -11.20
CA GLY A 104 3.07 -1.94 -10.94
C GLY A 104 2.56 -2.34 -9.57
N ALA A 105 2.88 -3.55 -9.09
CA ALA A 105 2.55 -4.02 -7.74
C ALA A 105 3.22 -3.15 -6.67
N ARG A 106 4.54 -2.92 -6.82
CA ARG A 106 5.34 -2.11 -5.89
C ARG A 106 4.84 -0.67 -5.86
N LEU A 107 4.57 -0.10 -7.03
CA LEU A 107 4.01 1.24 -7.16
C LEU A 107 2.66 1.36 -6.44
N SER A 108 1.77 0.39 -6.62
CA SER A 108 0.43 0.40 -6.00
C SER A 108 0.48 0.45 -4.48
N ILE A 109 1.36 -0.37 -3.89
CA ILE A 109 1.61 -0.40 -2.46
C ILE A 109 2.22 0.91 -1.96
N ALA A 110 3.26 1.39 -2.64
CA ALA A 110 3.95 2.61 -2.25
C ALA A 110 3.01 3.82 -2.30
N LEU A 111 2.14 3.91 -3.31
CA LEU A 111 1.12 4.96 -3.42
C LEU A 111 0.15 4.95 -2.23
N ILE A 112 -0.34 3.77 -1.82
CA ILE A 112 -1.23 3.67 -0.66
C ILE A 112 -0.53 4.08 0.62
N ASN A 113 0.67 3.56 0.86
CA ASN A 113 1.43 3.91 2.05
C ASN A 113 1.71 5.41 2.09
N ALA A 114 2.05 6.03 0.94
CA ALA A 114 2.24 7.47 0.82
C ALA A 114 0.95 8.26 1.15
N PHE A 115 -0.18 7.93 0.52
CA PHE A 115 -1.43 8.64 0.73
C PHE A 115 -2.00 8.45 2.14
N VAL A 116 -1.91 7.24 2.71
CA VAL A 116 -2.36 6.95 4.08
C VAL A 116 -1.48 7.70 5.09
N THR A 117 -0.16 7.73 4.89
CA THR A 117 0.76 8.49 5.74
C THR A 117 0.46 9.99 5.68
N ALA A 118 0.32 10.55 4.47
CA ALA A 118 -0.03 11.95 4.27
C ALA A 118 -1.40 12.31 4.87
N ALA A 119 -2.41 11.43 4.71
CA ALA A 119 -3.74 11.61 5.28
C ALA A 119 -3.70 11.56 6.82
N THR A 120 -2.88 10.69 7.40
CA THR A 120 -2.68 10.61 8.85
C THR A 120 -2.06 11.91 9.38
N ALA A 121 -1.01 12.41 8.74
CA ALA A 121 -0.39 13.68 9.11
C ALA A 121 -1.38 14.86 9.01
N ALA A 122 -2.16 14.93 7.93
CA ALA A 122 -3.20 15.94 7.77
C ALA A 122 -4.30 15.84 8.84
N LEU A 123 -4.71 14.61 9.20
CA LEU A 123 -5.68 14.36 10.26
C LEU A 123 -5.15 14.85 11.62
N LEU A 124 -3.90 14.53 11.94
CA LEU A 124 -3.23 14.98 13.16
C LEU A 124 -3.11 16.50 13.21
N ALA A 125 -2.72 17.15 12.10
CA ALA A 125 -2.68 18.61 12.02
C ALA A 125 -4.08 19.22 12.24
N ARG A 126 -5.12 18.66 11.60
CA ARG A 126 -6.50 19.11 11.81
C ARG A 126 -6.96 18.92 13.26
N TRP A 127 -6.55 17.83 13.89
CA TRP A 127 -6.86 17.56 15.29
C TRP A 127 -6.15 18.57 16.22
N ALA A 128 -4.85 18.81 16.01
CA ALA A 128 -4.09 19.80 16.77
C ALA A 128 -4.70 21.20 16.67
N LEU A 129 -5.05 21.67 15.47
CA LEU A 129 -5.68 22.98 15.27
C LEU A 129 -7.07 23.12 15.93
N ARG A 130 -7.74 22.00 16.24
CA ARG A 130 -9.01 22.01 16.99
C ARG A 130 -8.81 22.10 18.50
N LEU A 131 -7.62 21.77 19.01
CA LEU A 131 -7.30 21.83 20.43
C LEU A 131 -6.87 23.22 20.89
N GLY A 132 -6.43 24.09 19.96
CA GLY A 132 -5.91 25.43 20.24
C GLY A 132 -4.38 25.45 20.27
#